data_AF-A0A0Q6D8T0-F1
#
_entry.id   AF-A0A0Q6D8T0-F1
#
_cell.length_a   1.000
_cell.length_b   1.000
_cell.length_c   1.000
_cell.angle_alpha   90.00
_cell.angle_beta   90.00
_cell.angle_gamma   90.00
#
_symmetry.space_group_name_H-M   'P 1'
#
loop_
_entity.id
_entity.type
_entity.pdbx_description
1 polymer ?
#
loop_
_entity_poly.entity_id
_entity_poly.type
_entity_poly.pdbx_seq_one_letter_code
_entity_poly.pdbx_strand_id
1 'polypeptide(L)' 'MNTVVRKIGNSEGVILPKEVLERLGVSAGDRLDIVETRDGLQLVRPDTDFAKQMRAAHEGMKKYHDALRELAK' A
#
# COMPACT_ATOMS: atom_id res chain seq x y z
N MET A 1 3.07 -15.61 14.92
CA MET A 1 3.80 -16.22 13.79
C MET A 1 5.06 -15.39 13.57
N ASN A 2 6.24 -15.99 13.54
CA ASN A 2 7.52 -15.29 13.36
C ASN A 2 8.10 -15.66 11.99
N THR A 3 8.57 -14.65 11.25
CA THR A 3 9.29 -14.83 9.97
C THR A 3 10.67 -14.19 10.09
N VAL A 4 11.62 -14.66 9.27
CA VAL A 4 12.98 -14.12 9.22
C VAL A 4 13.18 -13.40 7.89
N VAL A 5 13.87 -12.27 7.95
CA VAL A 5 14.30 -11.56 6.75
C VAL A 5 15.44 -12.35 6.11
N ARG A 6 15.32 -12.63 4.80
CA ARG A 6 16.33 -13.36 4.03
C ARG A 6 16.75 -12.57 2.81
N LYS A 7 17.98 -12.79 2.36
CA LYS A 7 18.49 -12.19 1.13
C LYS A 7 17.88 -12.89 -0.09
N ILE A 8 17.25 -12.11 -0.96
CA ILE A 8 16.66 -12.49 -2.24
C ILE A 8 17.34 -11.65 -3.33
N GLY A 9 18.39 -12.20 -3.94
CA GLY A 9 19.21 -11.47 -4.91
C GLY A 9 19.90 -10.26 -4.29
N ASN A 10 19.58 -9.06 -4.81
CA ASN A 10 20.09 -7.77 -4.32
C ASN A 10 19.19 -7.10 -3.27
N SER A 11 18.16 -7.80 -2.80
CA SER A 11 17.19 -7.26 -1.85
C SER A 11 16.98 -8.18 -0.67
N GLU A 12 16.43 -7.64 0.40
CA GLU A 12 15.96 -8.37 1.57
C GLU A 12 14.45 -8.59 1.46
N GLY A 13 13.99 -9.78 1.81
CA GLY A 13 12.57 -10.14 1.77
C GLY A 13 12.14 -10.99 2.95
N VAL A 14 10.84 -11.02 3.22
CA VAL A 14 10.22 -11.91 4.20
C VAL A 14 9.49 -13.04 3.48
N ILE A 15 9.59 -14.26 4.02
CA ILE A 15 8.84 -15.39 3.49
C ILE A 15 7.50 -15.45 4.22
N LEU A 16 6.42 -15.38 3.44
CA LEU A 16 5.06 -15.57 3.93
C LEU A 16 4.71 -17.07 3.86
N PRO A 17 4.30 -17.70 4.97
CA PRO A 17 3.82 -19.08 4.95
C PRO A 17 2.61 -19.25 4.04
N LYS A 18 2.45 -20.45 3.46
CA LYS A 18 1.36 -20.76 2.52
C LYS A 18 -0.02 -20.47 3.10
N GLU A 19 -0.22 -20.76 4.38
CA GLU A 19 -1.48 -20.50 5.10
C GLU A 19 -1.85 -19.01 5.13
N VAL A 20 -0.85 -18.11 5.19
CA VAL A 20 -1.07 -16.65 5.16
C VAL A 20 -1.46 -16.22 3.75
N LEU A 21 -0.79 -16.76 2.73
CA LEU A 21 -1.12 -16.50 1.33
C LEU A 21 -2.56 -16.94 1.00
N GLU A 22 -2.96 -18.13 1.46
CA GLU A 22 -4.33 -18.66 1.27
C GLU A 22 -5.38 -17.79 1.97
N ARG A 23 -5.12 -17.35 3.22
CA ARG A 23 -6.04 -16.45 3.96
C ARG A 23 -6.19 -15.07 3.31
N LEU A 24 -5.11 -14.55 2.75
CA LEU A 24 -5.12 -13.27 2.04
C LEU A 24 -5.65 -13.43 0.59
N GLY A 25 -5.80 -14.67 0.12
CA GLY A 25 -6.21 -14.98 -1.26
C GLY A 25 -5.22 -14.42 -2.29
N VAL A 26 -3.91 -14.55 -2.01
CA VAL A 26 -2.83 -14.08 -2.88
C VAL A 26 -1.88 -15.22 -3.23
N SER A 27 -1.28 -15.14 -4.41
CA SER A 27 -0.38 -16.14 -4.96
C SER A 27 0.97 -15.53 -5.34
N ALA A 28 1.97 -16.39 -5.57
CA ALA A 28 3.25 -15.94 -6.09
C ALA A 28 3.05 -15.21 -7.43
N GLY A 29 3.52 -13.96 -7.52
CA GLY A 29 3.33 -13.09 -8.68
C GLY A 29 2.30 -11.98 -8.49
N ASP A 30 1.45 -12.07 -7.46
CA ASP A 30 0.54 -10.98 -7.11
C ASP A 30 1.32 -9.79 -6.52
N ARG A 31 0.84 -8.59 -6.83
CA ARG A 31 1.38 -7.35 -6.24
C ARG A 31 0.65 -7.04 -4.95
N LEU A 32 1.40 -6.61 -3.95
CA LEU A 32 0.93 -6.10 -2.68
C LEU A 32 1.61 -4.76 -2.42
N ASP A 33 0.86 -3.82 -1.87
CA ASP A 33 1.42 -2.58 -1.37
C ASP A 33 1.80 -2.76 0.11
N ILE A 34 2.95 -2.17 0.46
CA ILE A 34 3.45 -2.16 1.83
C ILE A 34 3.15 -0.78 2.40
N VAL A 35 2.40 -0.73 3.49
CA VAL A 35 2.06 0.50 4.20
C VAL A 35 2.68 0.47 5.59
N GLU A 36 3.48 1.48 5.91
CA GLU A 36 3.98 1.69 7.27
C GLU A 36 2.86 2.26 8.14
N THR A 37 2.65 1.64 9.29
CA THR A 37 1.70 2.04 10.32
C THR A 37 2.46 2.30 11.62
N ARG A 38 1.81 2.95 12.59
CA ARG A 38 2.45 3.25 13.89
C ARG A 38 2.93 1.99 14.63
N ASP A 39 2.26 0.86 14.39
CA ASP A 39 2.51 -0.40 15.09
C ASP A 39 3.34 -1.39 14.27
N GLY A 40 3.74 -1.01 13.04
CA GLY A 40 4.56 -1.85 12.17
C GLY A 40 4.17 -1.75 10.70
N LEU A 41 4.25 -2.88 9.98
CA LEU A 41 4.02 -2.95 8.54
C LEU A 41 2.69 -3.67 8.24
N GLN A 42 1.90 -3.09 7.34
CA GLN A 42 0.69 -3.70 6.81
C GLN A 42 0.87 -4.02 5.32
N LEU A 43 0.53 -5.26 4.94
CA LEU A 43 0.45 -5.67 3.55
C LEU A 43 -1.00 -5.54 3.07
N VAL A 44 -1.22 -4.77 2.02
CA VAL A 44 -2.56 -4.56 1.45
C VAL A 44 -2.56 -4.90 -0.04
N ARG A 45 -3.69 -5.44 -0.53
CA ARG A 45 -3.86 -5.62 -1.97
C ARG A 45 -3.98 -4.24 -2.61
N PRO A 46 -3.35 -4.00 -3.78
CA PRO A 46 -3.48 -2.75 -4.50
C PRO A 46 -4.96 -2.57 -4.87
N ASP A 47 -5.62 -1.64 -4.21
CA ASP A 47 -6.99 -1.29 -4.54
C ASP A 47 -6.95 -0.38 -5.77
N THR A 48 -7.42 -0.91 -6.90
CA THR A 48 -7.49 -0.17 -8.16
C THR A 48 -8.37 1.08 -8.05
N ASP A 49 -9.26 1.15 -7.06
CA ASP A 49 -10.13 2.30 -6.83
C ASP A 49 -9.47 3.38 -5.95
N PHE A 50 -8.68 3.02 -4.94
CA PHE A 50 -8.01 4.00 -4.08
C PHE A 50 -6.95 4.80 -4.85
N ALA A 51 -6.21 4.13 -5.75
CA ALA A 51 -5.24 4.80 -6.63
C ALA A 51 -5.92 5.76 -7.62
N LYS A 52 -7.16 5.47 -8.06
CA LYS A 52 -7.95 6.38 -8.91
C LYS A 52 -8.49 7.56 -8.11
N GLN A 53 -9.02 7.30 -6.91
CA GLN A 53 -9.54 8.34 -6.02
C GLN A 53 -8.45 9.32 -5.59
N MET A 54 -7.25 8.83 -5.25
CA MET A 54 -6.10 9.69 -4.90
C MET A 54 -5.61 10.54 -6.07
N ARG A 55 -5.67 10.03 -7.31
CA ARG A 55 -5.36 10.84 -8.51
C ARG A 55 -6.43 11.91 -8.75
N ALA A 56 -7.70 11.55 -8.66
CA ALA A 56 -8.81 12.51 -8.81
C ALA A 56 -8.79 13.59 -7.71
N ALA A 57 -8.46 13.22 -6.47
CA ALA A 57 -8.25 14.15 -5.37
C ALA A 57 -7.06 15.09 -5.65
N HIS A 58 -5.91 14.57 -6.10
CA HIS A 58 -4.76 15.40 -6.49
C HIS A 58 -5.09 16.37 -7.63
N GLU A 59 -5.82 15.93 -8.65
CA GLU A 59 -6.26 16.80 -9.75
C GLU A 59 -7.23 17.88 -9.27
N GLY A 60 -8.19 17.52 -8.39
CA GLY A 60 -9.11 18.46 -7.76
C GLY A 60 -8.39 19.49 -6.87
N MET A 61 -7.44 19.05 -6.04
CA MET A 61 -6.64 19.93 -5.19
C MET A 61 -5.74 20.86 -6.01
N LYS A 62 -5.21 20.40 -7.15
CA LYS A 62 -4.45 21.23 -8.09
C LYS A 62 -5.35 22.25 -8.81
N LYS A 63 -6.58 21.86 -9.14
CA LYS A 63 -7.56 22.70 -9.85
C LYS A 63 -8.20 23.76 -8.96
N TYR A 64 -8.39 23.47 -7.67
CA TYR A 64 -9.07 24.34 -6.71
C TYR A 64 -8.17 24.83 -5.57
N HIS A 65 -6.85 24.79 -5.77
CA HIS A 65 -5.83 25.15 -4.78
C HIS A 65 -6.13 26.48 -4.08
N ASP A 66 -6.51 27.51 -4.84
CA ASP A 66 -6.73 28.85 -4.31
C ASP A 66 -8.07 28.96 -3.57
N ALA A 67 -9.13 28.29 -4.08
CA ALA A 67 -10.45 28.27 -3.44
C ALA A 67 -10.45 27.46 -2.12
N LEU A 68 -9.70 26.37 -2.05
CA LEU A 68 -9.54 25.58 -0.82
C LEU A 68 -8.73 26.33 0.24
N ARG A 69 -7.76 27.15 -0.19
CA ARG A 69 -6.95 27.99 0.70
C ARG A 69 -7.77 29.14 1.31
N GLU A 70 -8.75 29.64 0.56
CA GLU A 70 -9.67 30.69 1.00
C GLU A 70 -10.75 30.17 1.96
N LEU A 71 -11.19 28.90 1.79
CA LEU A 71 -12.14 28.24 2.70
C LEU A 71 -11.52 27.76 4.02
N ALA A 72 -10.19 27.65 4.08
CA ALA A 72 -9.44 27.25 5.27
C ALA A 72 -9.05 28.43 6.18
N LYS A 73 -9.60 29.62 5.91
CA LYS A 73 -9.46 30.84 6.71
C LYS A 73 -10.70 31.05 7.57
#